data_AF-A0A484TD44-F1
#
_entry.id   AF-A0A484TD44-F1
#
_cell.length_a   1.000
_cell.length_b   1.000
_cell.length_c   1.000
_cell.angle_alpha   90.00
_cell.angle_beta   90.00
_cell.angle_gamma   90.00
#
_symmetry.space_group_name_H-M   'P 1'
#
loop_
_entity.id
_entity.type
_entity.pdbx_description
1 polymer ?
#
loop_
_entity_poly.entity_id
_entity_poly.type
_entity_poly.pdbx_seq_one_letter_code
_entity_poly.pdbx_strand_id
1 'polypeptide(L)'
;MYLAAGRLMASRHGVKGVADEGGWWPDFTSNEEALDVLVQAIEAAGYTPGKDISIALDIASSEFGKQGRYHLALDDRTLDSAAWTDVLLGWLDKYPIISIEDPLAEDDPQGLADFTRQAGGRVQIVGDDFLVTNADKVAQAAAQGACNAVLIKPNQAGTVTETYDALLAARQHGYATIVSARSGETEDTAIVDLSTGWNAGQLKVGSFSRSERMAKWNAAIRLEDQGQVRGGFSGSSVLAGQPR
;
A
#
# COMPACT_ATOMS: atom_id res chain seq x y z
N MET A 1 0.09 -14.51 10.98
CA MET A 1 0.58 -13.12 11.10
C MET A 1 -0.30 -12.28 12.03
N TYR A 2 -1.54 -11.91 11.67
CA TYR A 2 -2.40 -10.98 12.45
C TYR A 2 -2.50 -11.28 13.95
N LEU A 3 -2.73 -12.55 14.33
CA LEU A 3 -2.80 -12.98 15.73
C LEU A 3 -1.45 -12.89 16.46
N ALA A 4 -0.34 -13.12 15.77
CA ALA A 4 1.00 -13.01 16.35
C ALA A 4 1.34 -11.54 16.62
N ALA A 5 1.05 -10.65 15.67
CA ALA A 5 1.18 -9.20 15.85
C ALA A 5 0.35 -8.71 17.05
N GLY A 6 -0.90 -9.14 17.15
CA GLY A 6 -1.78 -8.76 18.27
C GLY A 6 -1.23 -9.17 19.64
N ARG A 7 -0.68 -10.39 19.76
CA ARG A 7 -0.05 -10.85 21.00
C ARG A 7 1.19 -10.03 21.37
N LEU A 8 2.05 -9.74 20.39
CA LEU A 8 3.26 -8.93 20.60
C LEU A 8 2.91 -7.51 21.03
N MET A 9 2.01 -6.85 20.29
CA MET A 9 1.55 -5.49 20.59
C MET A 9 0.90 -5.40 21.97
N ALA A 10 0.01 -6.34 22.31
CA ALA A 10 -0.64 -6.39 23.62
C ALA A 10 0.38 -6.57 24.76
N SER A 11 1.43 -7.36 24.56
CA SER A 11 2.44 -7.62 25.59
C SER A 11 3.39 -6.45 25.84
N ARG A 12 3.60 -5.56 24.86
CA ARG A 12 4.66 -4.53 24.90
C ARG A 12 4.18 -3.09 24.89
N HIS A 13 3.10 -2.80 24.18
CA HIS A 13 2.63 -1.43 23.93
C HIS A 13 1.20 -1.20 24.41
N GLY A 14 0.52 -2.27 24.83
CA GLY A 14 -0.93 -2.25 24.99
C GLY A 14 -1.64 -2.17 23.63
N VAL A 15 -2.92 -2.52 23.62
CA VAL A 15 -3.76 -2.44 22.41
C VAL A 15 -4.99 -1.60 22.77
N LYS A 16 -5.19 -0.48 22.06
CA LYS A 16 -6.32 0.44 22.28
C LYS A 16 -7.59 -0.03 21.55
N GLY A 17 -7.46 -0.99 20.63
CA GLY A 17 -8.56 -1.58 19.88
C GLY A 17 -8.11 -2.00 18.48
N VAL A 18 -9.06 -1.94 17.54
CA VAL A 18 -8.79 -2.10 16.11
C VAL A 18 -9.19 -0.82 15.36
N ALA A 19 -8.42 -0.45 14.34
CA ALA A 19 -8.72 0.66 13.45
C ALA A 19 -9.88 0.33 12.49
N ASP A 20 -10.29 1.30 11.67
CA ASP A 20 -11.38 1.15 10.69
C ASP A 20 -11.12 0.00 9.69
N GLU A 21 -9.86 -0.22 9.34
CA GLU A 21 -9.41 -1.31 8.46
C GLU A 21 -9.25 -2.65 9.19
N GLY A 22 -9.53 -2.71 10.50
CA GLY A 22 -9.42 -3.92 11.32
C GLY A 22 -7.99 -4.28 11.76
N GLY A 23 -7.02 -3.40 11.48
CA GLY A 23 -5.66 -3.50 12.01
C GLY A 23 -5.63 -3.23 13.51
N TRP A 24 -4.63 -3.75 14.21
CA TRP A 24 -4.43 -3.41 15.63
C TRP A 24 -4.04 -1.95 15.78
N TRP A 25 -4.50 -1.30 16.86
CA TRP A 25 -4.15 0.08 17.19
C TRP A 25 -3.30 0.15 18.48
N PRO A 26 -1.97 -0.03 18.37
CA PRO A 26 -1.04 0.08 19.50
C PRO A 26 -0.55 1.53 19.73
N ASP A 27 0.17 1.73 20.83
CA ASP A 27 0.79 3.01 21.20
C ASP A 27 2.33 2.91 21.08
N PHE A 28 2.86 3.18 19.89
CA PHE A 28 4.29 3.16 19.64
C PHE A 28 4.94 4.51 19.93
N THR A 29 6.21 4.49 20.30
CA THR A 29 7.01 5.69 20.56
C THR A 29 7.80 6.17 19.34
N SER A 30 7.90 5.33 18.30
CA SER A 30 8.50 5.66 17.00
C SER A 30 7.91 4.80 15.88
N ASN A 31 8.11 5.22 14.63
CA ASN A 31 7.69 4.46 13.46
C ASN A 31 8.53 3.17 13.31
N GLU A 32 9.82 3.24 13.60
CA GLU A 32 10.75 2.11 13.56
C GLU A 32 10.37 1.01 14.55
N GLU A 33 9.84 1.37 15.73
CA GLU A 33 9.33 0.39 16.69
C GLU A 33 8.16 -0.42 16.10
N ALA A 34 7.27 0.23 15.33
CA ALA A 34 6.20 -0.46 14.61
C ALA A 34 6.76 -1.44 13.57
N LEU A 35 7.76 -1.01 12.80
CA LEU A 35 8.42 -1.85 11.79
C LEU A 35 9.15 -3.04 12.43
N ASP A 36 9.87 -2.82 13.53
CA ASP A 36 10.56 -3.86 14.30
C ASP A 36 9.56 -4.91 14.83
N VAL A 37 8.38 -4.47 15.32
CA VAL A 37 7.32 -5.36 15.78
C VAL A 37 6.69 -6.13 14.63
N LEU A 38 6.52 -5.53 13.44
CA LEU A 38 6.02 -6.24 12.25
C LEU A 38 6.97 -7.36 11.83
N VAL A 39 8.29 -7.10 11.81
CA VAL A 39 9.30 -8.13 11.51
C VAL A 39 9.22 -9.28 12.53
N GLN A 40 9.19 -8.96 13.82
CA GLN A 40 9.06 -9.97 14.88
C GLN A 40 7.73 -10.73 14.80
N ALA A 41 6.64 -10.09 14.37
CA ALA A 41 5.35 -10.74 14.20
C ALA A 41 5.33 -11.73 13.02
N ILE A 42 6.09 -11.44 11.95
CA ILE A 42 6.30 -12.36 10.84
C ILE A 42 7.05 -13.61 11.34
N GLU A 43 8.16 -13.42 12.05
CA GLU A 43 8.96 -14.51 12.63
C GLU A 43 8.16 -15.33 13.64
N ALA A 44 7.46 -14.68 14.57
CA ALA A 44 6.62 -15.33 15.58
C ALA A 44 5.43 -16.10 14.98
N ALA A 45 5.04 -15.80 13.74
CA ALA A 45 4.06 -16.56 12.98
C ALA A 45 4.66 -17.76 12.22
N GLY A 46 5.98 -17.96 12.28
CA GLY A 46 6.69 -19.06 11.63
C GLY A 46 7.09 -18.80 10.18
N TYR A 47 7.12 -17.53 9.76
CA TYR A 47 7.46 -17.11 8.39
C TYR A 47 8.79 -16.37 8.35
N THR A 48 9.45 -16.38 7.19
CA THR A 48 10.71 -15.67 6.94
C THR A 48 10.42 -14.25 6.41
N PRO A 49 10.81 -13.17 7.13
CA PRO A 49 10.65 -11.80 6.64
C PRO A 49 11.38 -11.58 5.30
N GLY A 50 10.73 -10.91 4.36
CA GLY A 50 11.27 -10.60 3.03
C GLY A 50 11.22 -11.76 2.03
N LYS A 51 10.92 -12.98 2.47
CA LYS A 51 10.79 -14.17 1.60
C LYS A 51 9.36 -14.69 1.56
N ASP A 52 8.79 -14.99 2.73
CA ASP A 52 7.43 -15.54 2.83
C ASP A 52 6.41 -14.41 3.03
N ILE A 53 6.77 -13.38 3.79
CA ILE A 53 5.97 -12.18 4.05
C ILE A 53 6.89 -10.95 4.05
N SER A 54 6.45 -9.90 3.35
CA SER A 54 7.14 -8.61 3.29
C SER A 54 6.22 -7.48 3.77
N ILE A 55 6.76 -6.28 3.96
CA ILE A 55 6.04 -5.11 4.46
C ILE A 55 5.65 -4.20 3.28
N ALA A 56 4.42 -3.70 3.32
CA ALA A 56 3.96 -2.58 2.50
C ALA A 56 3.53 -1.45 3.44
N LEU A 57 3.89 -0.22 3.10
CA LEU A 57 3.57 0.97 3.89
C LEU A 57 2.67 1.90 3.10
N ASP A 58 1.68 2.45 3.79
CA ASP A 58 0.91 3.60 3.36
C ASP A 58 1.32 4.76 4.27
N ILE A 59 2.05 5.70 3.71
CA ILE A 59 2.63 6.81 4.46
C ILE A 59 1.62 7.95 4.60
N ALA A 60 0.72 8.09 3.61
CA ALA A 60 -0.24 9.20 3.53
C ALA A 60 0.42 10.56 3.79
N SER A 61 1.53 10.86 3.10
CA SER A 61 2.39 12.01 3.45
C SER A 61 1.68 13.36 3.35
N SER A 62 0.59 13.45 2.60
CA SER A 62 -0.28 14.64 2.53
C SER A 62 -0.89 15.03 3.89
N GLU A 63 -1.02 14.09 4.83
CA GLU A 63 -1.59 14.35 6.17
C GLU A 63 -0.64 15.14 7.09
N PHE A 64 0.66 15.11 6.81
CA PHE A 64 1.68 15.82 7.60
C PHE A 64 2.66 16.62 6.76
N GLY A 65 2.48 16.61 5.44
CA GLY A 65 3.31 17.25 4.44
C GLY A 65 2.55 18.32 3.68
N LYS A 66 3.21 19.45 3.43
CA LYS A 66 2.66 20.53 2.59
C LYS A 66 3.79 21.35 1.99
N GLN A 67 3.72 21.62 0.69
CA GLN A 67 4.68 22.46 -0.02
C GLN A 67 6.15 22.03 0.22
N GLY A 68 6.41 20.73 0.11
CA GLY A 68 7.76 20.14 0.27
C GLY A 68 8.32 20.19 1.70
N ARG A 69 7.46 20.41 2.71
CA ARG A 69 7.82 20.35 4.13
C ARG A 69 6.96 19.32 4.85
N TYR A 70 7.58 18.48 5.66
CA TYR A 70 6.96 17.33 6.33
C TYR A 70 7.16 17.42 7.83
N HIS A 71 6.07 17.55 8.60
CA HIS A 71 6.10 17.71 10.05
C HIS A 71 5.81 16.38 10.77
N LEU A 72 6.84 15.79 11.38
CA LEU A 72 6.73 14.55 12.15
C LEU A 72 6.32 14.87 13.58
N ALA A 73 5.05 14.63 13.90
CA ALA A 73 4.47 15.03 15.19
C ALA A 73 5.09 14.35 16.41
N LEU A 74 5.48 13.07 16.30
CA LEU A 74 6.12 12.33 17.41
C LEU A 74 7.49 12.91 17.79
N ASP A 75 8.22 13.39 16.80
CA ASP A 75 9.59 13.92 16.96
C ASP A 75 9.62 15.44 17.09
N ASP A 76 8.47 16.12 16.94
CA ASP A 76 8.31 17.56 16.77
C ASP A 76 9.34 18.16 15.78
N ARG A 77 9.54 17.46 14.66
CA ARG A 77 10.59 17.78 13.68
C ARG A 77 9.96 18.09 12.34
N THR A 78 10.44 19.14 11.67
CA THR A 78 10.09 19.38 10.26
C THR A 78 11.27 19.08 9.35
N LEU A 79 11.01 18.32 8.30
CA LEU A 79 11.95 17.96 7.25
C LEU A 79 11.53 18.60 5.93
N ASP A 80 12.48 18.83 5.03
CA ASP A 80 12.16 19.05 3.62
C ASP A 80 12.00 17.71 2.88
N SER A 81 11.58 17.73 1.62
CA SER A 81 11.36 16.53 0.81
C SER A 81 12.59 15.63 0.70
N ALA A 82 13.79 16.21 0.66
CA ALA A 82 15.04 15.46 0.55
C ALA A 82 15.35 14.73 1.86
N ALA A 83 15.29 15.42 2.99
CA ALA A 83 15.52 14.82 4.29
C ALA A 83 14.43 13.81 4.67
N TRP A 84 13.18 14.02 4.22
CA TRP A 84 12.12 13.03 4.39
C TRP A 84 12.35 11.79 3.52
N THR A 85 12.78 11.98 2.27
CA THR A 85 13.22 10.90 1.38
C THR A 85 14.32 10.06 2.03
N ASP A 86 15.33 10.70 2.64
CA ASP A 86 16.43 10.00 3.30
C ASP A 86 15.94 9.09 4.45
N VAL A 87 14.91 9.51 5.20
CA VAL A 87 14.29 8.68 6.24
C VAL A 87 13.65 7.43 5.62
N LEU A 88 12.84 7.61 4.56
CA LEU A 88 12.17 6.50 3.88
C LEU A 88 13.18 5.53 3.25
N LEU A 89 14.24 6.03 2.62
CA LEU A 89 15.33 5.20 2.08
C LEU A 89 16.03 4.41 3.18
N GLY A 90 16.29 5.03 4.34
CA GLY A 90 16.83 4.33 5.51
C GLY A 90 15.93 3.18 5.99
N TRP A 91 14.61 3.35 5.93
CA TRP A 91 13.67 2.26 6.22
C TRP A 91 13.74 1.14 5.17
N LEU A 92 13.84 1.46 3.88
CA LEU A 92 14.01 0.48 2.80
C LEU A 92 15.30 -0.34 2.92
N ASP A 93 16.34 0.21 3.53
CA ASP A 93 17.61 -0.50 3.77
C ASP A 93 17.57 -1.40 5.01
N LYS A 94 16.77 -1.04 6.03
CA LYS A 94 16.69 -1.77 7.30
C LYS A 94 15.60 -2.85 7.32
N TYR A 95 14.52 -2.67 6.58
CA TYR A 95 13.31 -3.47 6.68
C TYR A 95 12.94 -4.15 5.35
N PRO A 96 12.25 -5.30 5.37
CA PRO A 96 11.80 -5.99 4.16
C PRO A 96 10.57 -5.29 3.53
N ILE A 97 10.70 -3.99 3.24
CA ILE A 97 9.66 -3.18 2.63
C ILE A 97 9.76 -3.34 1.11
N ILE A 98 8.65 -3.74 0.49
CA ILE A 98 8.56 -4.00 -0.95
C ILE A 98 7.61 -3.03 -1.67
N SER A 99 6.82 -2.26 -0.93
CA SER A 99 5.88 -1.28 -1.47
C SER A 99 5.72 -0.11 -0.51
N ILE A 100 5.74 1.11 -1.04
CA ILE A 100 5.42 2.35 -0.32
C ILE A 100 4.36 3.11 -1.12
N GLU A 101 3.30 3.52 -0.44
CA GLU A 101 2.21 4.34 -0.95
C GLU A 101 2.30 5.76 -0.40
N ASP A 102 2.09 6.73 -1.29
CA ASP A 102 2.15 8.18 -1.05
C ASP A 102 3.34 8.61 -0.16
N PRO A 103 4.59 8.33 -0.59
CA PRO A 103 5.80 8.66 0.17
C PRO A 103 6.04 10.17 0.31
N LEU A 104 5.44 10.98 -0.58
CA LEU A 104 5.49 12.43 -0.59
C LEU A 104 4.06 12.97 -0.71
N ALA A 105 3.86 14.22 -0.30
CA ALA A 105 2.55 14.86 -0.36
C ALA A 105 2.07 15.03 -1.80
N GLU A 106 0.75 15.01 -2.01
CA GLU A 106 0.14 15.16 -3.35
C GLU A 106 0.50 16.50 -4.03
N ASP A 107 0.88 17.51 -3.26
CA ASP A 107 1.33 18.82 -3.74
C ASP A 107 2.85 18.92 -4.01
N ASP A 108 3.59 17.81 -3.91
CA ASP A 108 5.04 17.70 -4.13
C ASP A 108 5.41 16.69 -5.26
N PRO A 109 5.00 16.95 -6.52
CA PRO A 109 5.27 16.07 -7.65
C PRO A 109 6.77 15.91 -7.94
N GLN A 110 7.57 16.95 -7.68
CA GLN A 110 9.01 16.91 -7.91
C GLN A 110 9.69 15.98 -6.89
N GLY A 111 9.34 16.10 -5.60
CA GLY A 111 9.84 15.19 -4.56
C GLY A 111 9.47 13.73 -4.87
N LEU A 112 8.24 13.49 -5.34
CA LEU A 112 7.79 12.15 -5.71
C LEU A 112 8.57 11.56 -6.90
N ALA A 113 8.83 12.35 -7.94
CA ALA A 113 9.67 11.94 -9.07
C ALA A 113 11.12 11.67 -8.64
N ASP A 114 11.68 12.49 -7.75
CA ASP A 114 13.03 12.31 -7.23
C ASP A 114 13.16 11.07 -6.34
N PHE A 115 12.15 10.79 -5.50
CA PHE A 115 12.08 9.54 -4.74
C PHE A 115 11.95 8.33 -5.66
N THR A 116 11.12 8.43 -6.71
CA THR A 116 10.94 7.37 -7.71
C THR A 116 12.24 7.06 -8.45
N ARG A 117 13.03 8.08 -8.79
CA ARG A 117 14.35 7.89 -9.41
C ARG A 117 15.33 7.14 -8.49
N GLN A 118 15.26 7.39 -7.19
CA GLN A 118 16.18 6.79 -6.20
C GLN A 118 15.78 5.37 -5.78
N ALA A 119 14.48 5.12 -5.58
CA ALA A 119 13.98 3.88 -4.99
C ALA A 119 13.20 2.97 -5.97
N GLY A 120 12.67 3.51 -7.06
CA GLY A 120 11.71 2.82 -7.94
C GLY A 120 12.26 1.57 -8.66
N GLY A 121 13.58 1.36 -8.65
CA GLY A 121 14.23 0.15 -9.16
C GLY A 121 14.33 -1.00 -8.14
N ARG A 122 13.94 -0.79 -6.88
CA ARG A 122 13.97 -1.81 -5.80
C ARG A 122 12.66 -1.93 -5.01
N VAL A 123 11.77 -0.93 -5.11
CA VAL A 123 10.50 -0.90 -4.38
C VAL A 123 9.34 -0.47 -5.30
N GLN A 124 8.15 -0.99 -5.02
CA GLN A 124 6.92 -0.47 -5.59
C GLN A 124 6.57 0.88 -4.92
N ILE A 125 6.23 1.88 -5.74
CA ILE A 125 5.90 3.25 -5.33
C ILE A 125 4.51 3.53 -5.86
N VAL A 126 3.54 3.51 -4.95
CA VAL A 126 2.11 3.60 -5.25
C VAL A 126 1.65 5.03 -5.10
N GLY A 127 1.00 5.57 -6.13
CA GLY A 127 0.22 6.81 -5.98
C GLY A 127 -1.24 6.50 -5.68
N ASP A 128 -1.77 7.07 -4.60
CA ASP A 128 -3.19 7.07 -4.24
C ASP A 128 -3.76 8.50 -4.33
N ASP A 129 -3.44 9.38 -3.40
CA ASP A 129 -3.92 10.78 -3.41
C ASP A 129 -3.35 11.57 -4.58
N PHE A 130 -2.12 11.25 -5.00
CA PHE A 130 -1.50 11.90 -6.15
C PHE A 130 -2.22 11.55 -7.48
N LEU A 131 -2.72 10.32 -7.61
CA LEU A 131 -3.27 9.79 -8.87
C LEU A 131 -4.80 9.73 -8.91
N VAL A 132 -5.46 9.62 -7.75
CA VAL A 132 -6.92 9.57 -7.53
C VAL A 132 -7.68 8.72 -8.55
N THR A 133 -7.13 7.56 -8.93
CA THR A 133 -7.74 6.66 -9.93
C THR A 133 -8.12 7.41 -11.23
N ASN A 134 -7.27 8.30 -11.73
CA ASN A 134 -7.53 9.11 -12.93
C ASN A 134 -6.50 8.82 -14.03
N ALA A 135 -6.98 8.43 -15.23
CA ALA A 135 -6.13 8.04 -16.35
C ALA A 135 -5.16 9.13 -16.82
N ASP A 136 -5.62 10.39 -16.89
CA ASP A 136 -4.78 11.52 -17.33
C ASP A 136 -3.68 11.80 -16.31
N LYS A 137 -3.99 11.75 -15.01
CA LYS A 137 -3.00 11.91 -13.94
C LYS A 137 -1.96 10.79 -13.97
N VAL A 138 -2.37 9.54 -14.21
CA VAL A 138 -1.43 8.41 -14.38
C VAL A 138 -0.49 8.65 -15.55
N ALA A 139 -1.01 9.08 -16.71
CA ALA A 139 -0.19 9.36 -17.88
C ALA A 139 0.79 10.52 -17.63
N GLN A 140 0.34 11.58 -16.94
CA GLN A 140 1.18 12.71 -16.57
C GLN A 140 2.29 12.33 -15.58
N ALA A 141 1.96 11.55 -14.55
CA ALA A 141 2.93 11.06 -13.57
C ALA A 141 3.99 10.17 -14.24
N ALA A 142 3.58 9.28 -15.13
CA ALA A 142 4.48 8.45 -15.93
C ALA A 142 5.42 9.28 -16.80
N ALA A 143 4.92 10.34 -17.45
CA ALA A 143 5.75 11.24 -18.23
C ALA A 143 6.80 12.00 -17.39
N GLN A 144 6.50 12.24 -16.10
CA GLN A 144 7.40 12.90 -15.15
C GLN A 144 8.34 11.92 -14.42
N GLY A 145 8.12 10.61 -14.58
CA GLY A 145 8.86 9.57 -13.87
C GLY A 145 8.50 9.48 -12.38
N ALA A 146 7.25 9.79 -12.01
CA ALA A 146 6.73 9.73 -10.65
C ALA A 146 5.86 8.48 -10.44
N CYS A 147 6.11 7.74 -9.36
CA CYS A 147 5.53 6.44 -9.04
C CYS A 147 5.88 5.33 -10.06
N ASN A 148 5.57 4.09 -9.71
CA ASN A 148 5.60 2.94 -10.63
C ASN A 148 4.41 1.99 -10.40
N ALA A 149 3.45 2.40 -9.58
CA ALA A 149 2.20 1.71 -9.32
C ALA A 149 1.08 2.70 -9.00
N VAL A 150 -0.17 2.26 -9.17
CA VAL A 150 -1.37 3.06 -8.85
C VAL A 150 -2.33 2.27 -7.97
N LEU A 151 -2.89 2.97 -6.98
CA LEU A 151 -4.02 2.47 -6.21
C LEU A 151 -5.33 2.82 -6.94
N ILE A 152 -6.12 1.79 -7.24
CA ILE A 152 -7.36 1.88 -8.01
C ILE A 152 -8.55 1.78 -7.05
N LYS A 153 -9.23 2.90 -6.82
CA LYS A 153 -10.42 3.03 -5.98
C LYS A 153 -11.60 3.48 -6.85
N PRO A 154 -12.57 2.60 -7.14
CA PRO A 154 -13.65 2.92 -8.07
C PRO A 154 -14.43 4.18 -7.73
N ASN A 155 -14.56 4.51 -6.44
CA ASN A 155 -15.28 5.68 -5.98
C ASN A 155 -14.52 7.01 -6.16
N GLN A 156 -13.20 6.99 -6.38
CA GLN A 156 -12.44 8.20 -6.77
C GLN A 156 -12.70 8.55 -8.25
N ALA A 157 -12.82 7.54 -9.12
CA ALA A 157 -13.19 7.73 -10.53
C ALA A 157 -14.68 8.03 -10.69
N GLY A 158 -15.55 7.34 -9.94
CA GLY A 158 -17.01 7.53 -9.95
C GLY A 158 -17.77 6.57 -10.87
N THR A 159 -17.11 5.97 -11.87
CA THR A 159 -17.69 4.93 -12.73
C THR A 159 -16.74 3.75 -12.96
N VAL A 160 -17.30 2.57 -13.26
CA VAL A 160 -16.52 1.37 -13.60
C VAL A 160 -15.67 1.59 -14.86
N THR A 161 -16.21 2.32 -15.85
CA THR A 161 -15.49 2.64 -17.10
C THR A 161 -14.25 3.49 -16.80
N GLU A 162 -14.40 4.61 -16.10
CA GLU A 162 -13.27 5.49 -15.78
C GLU A 162 -12.24 4.81 -14.86
N THR A 163 -12.71 3.94 -13.96
CA THR A 163 -11.83 3.10 -13.13
C THR A 163 -10.99 2.17 -14.00
N TYR A 164 -11.61 1.52 -14.99
CA TYR A 164 -10.90 0.64 -15.91
C TYR A 164 -9.94 1.40 -16.82
N ASP A 165 -10.31 2.61 -17.26
CA ASP A 165 -9.44 3.48 -18.05
C ASP A 165 -8.17 3.87 -17.27
N ALA A 166 -8.28 4.19 -15.98
CA ALA A 166 -7.12 4.43 -15.12
C ALA A 166 -6.22 3.20 -14.99
N LEU A 167 -6.81 2.02 -14.85
CA LEU A 167 -6.07 0.75 -14.82
C LEU A 167 -5.37 0.46 -16.16
N LEU A 168 -6.02 0.74 -17.29
CA LEU A 168 -5.43 0.58 -18.62
C LEU A 168 -4.28 1.57 -18.86
N ALA A 169 -4.45 2.83 -18.47
CA ALA A 169 -3.40 3.85 -18.55
C ALA A 169 -2.16 3.41 -17.76
N ALA A 170 -2.35 2.91 -16.54
CA ALA A 170 -1.27 2.38 -15.72
C ALA A 170 -0.50 1.25 -16.45
N ARG A 171 -1.22 0.28 -17.00
CA ARG A 171 -0.60 -0.83 -17.75
C ARG A 171 0.16 -0.36 -18.98
N GLN A 172 -0.39 0.59 -19.72
CA GLN A 172 0.26 1.15 -20.91
C GLN A 172 1.60 1.80 -20.56
N HIS A 173 1.72 2.36 -19.36
CA HIS A 173 2.95 2.94 -18.83
C HIS A 173 3.80 1.97 -18.00
N GLY A 174 3.43 0.69 -17.94
CA GLY A 174 4.18 -0.35 -17.22
C GLY A 174 4.03 -0.28 -15.70
N TYR A 175 3.04 0.43 -15.18
CA TYR A 175 2.77 0.52 -13.75
C TYR A 175 2.09 -0.75 -13.26
N ALA A 176 2.41 -1.16 -12.02
CA ALA A 176 1.62 -2.15 -11.32
C ALA A 176 0.28 -1.53 -10.87
N THR A 177 -0.76 -2.35 -10.75
CA THR A 177 -2.09 -1.88 -10.35
C THR A 177 -2.56 -2.62 -9.10
N ILE A 178 -3.18 -1.89 -8.18
CA ILE A 178 -3.69 -2.44 -6.93
C ILE A 178 -5.14 -1.98 -6.80
N VAL A 179 -6.10 -2.91 -6.85
CA VAL A 179 -7.50 -2.55 -6.56
C VAL A 179 -7.69 -2.44 -5.06
N SER A 180 -8.33 -1.37 -4.60
CA SER A 180 -8.40 -1.03 -3.18
C SER A 180 -9.80 -0.76 -2.68
N ALA A 181 -10.03 -1.14 -1.42
CA ALA A 181 -11.14 -0.67 -0.60
C ALA A 181 -10.91 0.78 -0.13
N ARG A 182 -11.92 1.32 0.58
CA ARG A 182 -11.84 2.58 1.35
C ARG A 182 -11.84 2.32 2.86
N SER A 183 -11.51 3.34 3.66
CA SER A 183 -11.63 3.25 5.12
C SER A 183 -13.09 3.06 5.57
N GLY A 184 -14.06 3.71 4.92
CA GLY A 184 -15.48 3.37 5.03
C GLY A 184 -15.85 2.28 4.02
N GLU A 185 -16.28 1.10 4.49
CA GLU A 185 -16.66 -0.04 3.64
C GLU A 185 -17.99 -0.66 4.04
N THR A 186 -18.54 -1.46 3.12
CA THR A 186 -19.77 -2.24 3.31
C THR A 186 -19.49 -3.74 3.15
N GLU A 187 -20.52 -4.57 3.15
CA GLU A 187 -20.45 -5.98 2.80
C GLU A 187 -20.26 -6.25 1.30
N ASP A 188 -20.35 -5.22 0.44
CA ASP A 188 -20.16 -5.34 -1.00
C ASP A 188 -18.77 -5.92 -1.33
N THR A 189 -18.67 -6.75 -2.37
CA THR A 189 -17.41 -7.42 -2.74
C THR A 189 -16.95 -7.12 -4.16
N ALA A 190 -17.57 -6.16 -4.85
CA ALA A 190 -17.35 -5.90 -6.27
C ALA A 190 -15.87 -5.67 -6.61
N ILE A 191 -15.12 -5.02 -5.72
CA ILE A 191 -13.68 -4.78 -5.93
C ILE A 191 -12.84 -6.07 -6.05
N VAL A 192 -13.31 -7.19 -5.51
CA VAL A 192 -12.65 -8.49 -5.65
C VAL A 192 -12.88 -9.06 -7.05
N ASP A 193 -14.12 -8.98 -7.55
CA ASP A 193 -14.47 -9.35 -8.92
C ASP A 193 -13.76 -8.46 -9.93
N LEU A 194 -13.69 -7.14 -9.69
CA LEU A 194 -12.95 -6.21 -10.53
C LEU A 194 -11.44 -6.54 -10.55
N SER A 195 -10.83 -6.74 -9.39
CA SER A 195 -9.40 -7.10 -9.29
C SER A 195 -9.09 -8.39 -10.06
N THR A 196 -9.90 -9.43 -9.84
CA THR A 196 -9.71 -10.75 -10.46
C THR A 196 -10.00 -10.70 -11.96
N GLY A 197 -11.16 -10.16 -12.36
CA GLY A 197 -11.61 -10.10 -13.74
C GLY A 197 -10.75 -9.20 -14.63
N TRP A 198 -10.19 -8.12 -14.07
CA TRP A 198 -9.23 -7.29 -14.79
C TRP A 198 -7.81 -7.82 -14.73
N ASN A 199 -7.52 -8.83 -13.92
CA ASN A 199 -6.16 -9.31 -13.62
C ASN A 199 -5.26 -8.19 -13.05
N ALA A 200 -5.79 -7.38 -12.13
CA ALA A 200 -5.05 -6.26 -11.53
C ALA A 200 -3.76 -6.72 -10.84
N GLY A 201 -3.73 -7.94 -10.32
CA GLY A 201 -2.56 -8.58 -9.73
C GLY A 201 -2.43 -8.32 -8.23
N GLN A 202 -2.91 -7.19 -7.73
CA GLN A 202 -2.88 -6.84 -6.30
C GLN A 202 -4.24 -6.36 -5.78
N LEU A 203 -4.47 -6.58 -4.48
CA LEU A 203 -5.70 -6.23 -3.77
C LEU A 203 -5.37 -5.67 -2.38
N LYS A 204 -5.90 -4.48 -2.04
CA LYS A 204 -5.77 -3.82 -0.72
C LYS A 204 -7.15 -3.67 -0.08
N VAL A 205 -7.53 -4.58 0.81
CA VAL A 205 -8.90 -4.66 1.38
C VAL A 205 -8.97 -4.66 2.90
N GLY A 206 -7.87 -4.30 3.56
CA GLY A 206 -7.78 -4.24 5.01
C GLY A 206 -7.39 -5.55 5.68
N SER A 207 -7.43 -5.54 7.01
CA SER A 207 -6.91 -6.60 7.87
C SER A 207 -7.81 -7.83 7.95
N PHE A 208 -7.40 -8.81 8.75
CA PHE A 208 -8.13 -10.05 9.03
C PHE A 208 -9.08 -9.89 10.22
N SER A 209 -9.84 -8.80 10.24
CA SER A 209 -10.93 -8.55 11.19
C SER A 209 -11.94 -7.59 10.56
N ARG A 210 -13.12 -7.46 11.18
CA ARG A 210 -14.27 -6.68 10.70
C ARG A 210 -14.92 -7.26 9.43
N SER A 211 -16.24 -7.41 9.44
CA SER A 211 -16.97 -8.16 8.41
C SER A 211 -16.91 -7.51 7.03
N GLU A 212 -16.87 -6.18 6.97
CA GLU A 212 -16.72 -5.40 5.75
C GLU A 212 -15.38 -5.65 5.04
N ARG A 213 -14.33 -6.08 5.77
CA ARG A 213 -13.03 -6.51 5.20
C ARG A 213 -13.06 -7.98 4.85
N MET A 214 -13.49 -8.80 5.82
CA MET A 214 -13.55 -10.24 5.68
C MET A 214 -14.50 -10.70 4.57
N ALA A 215 -15.52 -9.91 4.22
CA ALA A 215 -16.39 -10.18 3.07
C ALA A 215 -15.59 -10.27 1.76
N LYS A 216 -14.60 -9.39 1.57
CA LYS A 216 -13.73 -9.39 0.37
C LYS A 216 -12.77 -10.58 0.38
N TRP A 217 -12.13 -10.87 1.53
CA TRP A 217 -11.29 -12.07 1.67
C TRP A 217 -12.09 -13.35 1.39
N ASN A 218 -13.30 -13.46 1.92
CA ASN A 218 -14.19 -14.60 1.66
C ASN A 218 -14.63 -14.67 0.20
N ALA A 219 -14.85 -13.54 -0.48
CA ALA A 219 -15.14 -13.52 -1.91
C ALA A 219 -13.95 -14.04 -2.73
N ALA A 220 -12.73 -13.62 -2.41
CA ALA A 220 -11.53 -14.09 -3.10
C ALA A 220 -11.37 -15.62 -2.98
N ILE A 221 -11.58 -16.17 -1.78
CA ILE A 221 -11.58 -17.63 -1.55
C ILE A 221 -12.65 -18.33 -2.40
N ARG A 222 -13.87 -17.77 -2.48
CA ARG A 222 -14.94 -18.35 -3.32
C ARG A 222 -14.59 -18.34 -4.80
N LEU A 223 -14.01 -17.26 -5.32
CA LEU A 223 -13.57 -17.18 -6.73
C LEU A 223 -12.51 -18.25 -7.03
N GLU A 224 -11.56 -18.46 -6.10
CA GLU A 224 -10.53 -19.49 -6.22
C GLU A 224 -11.13 -20.91 -6.19
N ASP A 225 -11.99 -21.21 -5.21
CA ASP A 225 -12.65 -22.53 -5.05
C ASP A 225 -13.54 -22.89 -6.25
N GLN A 226 -14.16 -21.87 -6.88
CA GLN A 226 -14.96 -22.02 -8.09
C GLN A 226 -14.11 -22.14 -9.38
N GLY A 227 -12.78 -22.10 -9.29
CA GLY A 227 -11.87 -22.18 -10.44
C GLY A 227 -11.93 -20.94 -11.35
N GLN A 228 -12.37 -19.80 -10.83
CA GLN A 228 -12.47 -18.55 -11.60
C GLN A 228 -11.15 -17.78 -11.68
N VAL A 229 -10.17 -18.11 -10.81
CA VAL A 229 -8.81 -17.55 -10.83
C VAL A 229 -7.93 -18.35 -11.80
N ARG A 230 -7.98 -17.99 -13.09
CA ARG A 230 -7.16 -18.66 -14.12
C ARG A 230 -5.70 -18.21 -14.03
N GLY A 231 -4.78 -19.17 -13.96
CA GLY A 231 -3.34 -18.90 -13.84
C GLY A 231 -2.81 -18.86 -12.40
N GLY A 232 -3.70 -18.92 -11.41
CA GLY A 232 -3.35 -19.00 -9.99
C GLY A 232 -2.81 -17.68 -9.41
N PHE A 233 -2.29 -17.76 -8.19
CA PHE A 233 -1.70 -16.64 -7.48
C PHE A 233 -0.26 -16.39 -7.94
N SER A 234 -0.01 -15.21 -8.53
CA SER A 234 1.27 -14.84 -9.14
C SER A 234 2.39 -14.47 -8.15
N GLY A 235 2.09 -14.35 -6.85
CA GLY A 235 3.10 -14.00 -5.84
C GLY A 235 3.77 -12.66 -6.11
N SER A 236 5.08 -12.58 -5.91
CA SER A 236 5.86 -11.33 -6.02
C SER A 236 6.02 -10.81 -7.44
N SER A 237 5.69 -11.58 -8.48
CA SER A 237 5.94 -11.19 -9.87
C SER A 237 5.06 -10.02 -10.36
N VAL A 238 4.04 -9.64 -9.59
CA VAL A 238 3.13 -8.52 -9.91
C VAL A 238 3.62 -7.19 -9.36
N LEU A 239 4.65 -7.20 -8.51
CA LEU A 239 5.19 -6.00 -7.89
C LEU A 239 6.02 -5.20 -8.89
N ALA A 240 5.86 -3.89 -8.88
CA ALA A 240 6.80 -3.00 -9.56
C ALA A 240 8.14 -2.93 -8.81
N GLY A 241 9.19 -2.48 -9.52
CA GLY A 241 10.49 -2.21 -8.90
C GLY A 241 11.26 -3.43 -8.41
N GLN A 242 10.87 -4.66 -8.75
CA GLN A 242 11.71 -5.83 -8.51
C GLN A 242 12.61 -6.09 -9.73
N PRO A 243 13.90 -6.48 -9.56
CA PRO A 243 14.69 -6.98 -10.67
C PRO A 243 13.98 -8.21 -11.26
N ARG A 244 13.67 -8.17 -12.56
CA ARG A 244 13.13 -9.31 -13.29
C ARG A 244 14.20 -10.37 -13.54
#